data_AF-A0AAN9ACT5-F1
#
_entry.id   AF-A0AAN9ACT5-F1
#
_cell.length_a   1.000
_cell.length_b   1.000
_cell.length_c   1.000
_cell.angle_alpha   90.00
_cell.angle_beta   90.00
_cell.angle_gamma   90.00
#
_symmetry.space_group_name_H-M   'P 1'
#
loop_
_entity.id
_entity.type
_entity.pdbx_description
1 polymer ?
#
loop_
_entity_poly.entity_id
_entity_poly.type
_entity_poly.pdbx_seq_one_letter_code
_entity_poly.pdbx_strand_id
1 'polypeptide(L)'
;CFPTDKATLIGSHFSANSSVYDSSAPVPQPLPLSNPIPSLILPSLKFHKVLCSLKTYKASGPDGIPARFLKEFVDELAPIFLL
;
A
#
# COMPACT_ATOMS: atom_id res chain seq x y z
N CYS A 1 -19.26 -4.92 -20.60
CA CYS A 1 -18.46 -5.92 -19.88
C CYS A 1 -18.68 -5.73 -18.39
N PHE A 2 -19.38 -6.65 -17.75
CA PHE A 2 -19.70 -6.53 -16.34
C PHE A 2 -18.45 -6.92 -15.52
N PRO A 3 -18.23 -6.30 -14.34
CA PRO A 3 -17.16 -6.69 -13.42
C PRO A 3 -17.15 -8.20 -13.11
N THR A 4 -18.33 -8.81 -13.12
CA THR A 4 -18.56 -10.24 -12.95
C THR A 4 -17.81 -11.07 -13.99
N ASP A 5 -17.83 -10.69 -15.28
CA ASP A 5 -17.19 -11.45 -16.35
C ASP A 5 -15.67 -11.51 -16.14
N LYS A 6 -15.09 -10.40 -15.68
CA LYS A 6 -13.65 -10.32 -15.35
C LYS A 6 -13.32 -11.17 -14.12
N ALA A 7 -14.15 -11.09 -13.07
CA ALA A 7 -13.97 -11.89 -11.86
C ALA A 7 -14.08 -13.40 -12.16
N THR A 8 -15.02 -13.81 -13.01
CA THR A 8 -15.19 -15.20 -13.44
C THR A 8 -14.00 -15.69 -14.27
N LEU A 9 -13.51 -14.87 -15.20
CA LEU A 9 -12.31 -15.20 -15.99
C LEU A 9 -11.11 -15.44 -15.07
N ILE A 10 -10.85 -14.51 -14.15
CA ILE A 10 -9.75 -14.59 -13.19
C ILE A 10 -9.91 -15.83 -12.29
N GLY A 11 -11.11 -16.04 -11.74
CA GLY A 11 -11.41 -17.20 -10.90
C GLY A 11 -11.14 -18.52 -11.62
N SER A 12 -11.60 -18.65 -12.86
CA SER A 12 -11.39 -19.85 -13.67
C SER A 12 -9.91 -20.14 -13.93
N HIS A 13 -9.11 -19.10 -14.16
CA HIS A 13 -7.68 -19.23 -14.44
C HIS A 13 -6.88 -19.67 -13.20
N PHE A 14 -7.25 -19.18 -12.02
CA PHE A 14 -6.62 -19.60 -10.76
C PHE A 14 -7.07 -21.00 -10.32
N SER A 15 -8.35 -21.34 -10.46
CA SER A 15 -8.84 -22.68 -10.11
C SER A 15 -8.28 -23.78 -11.01
N ALA A 16 -8.03 -23.47 -12.29
CA ALA A 16 -7.48 -24.45 -13.23
C ALA A 16 -5.99 -24.77 -12.97
N ASN A 17 -5.24 -23.84 -12.37
CA ASN A 17 -3.81 -24.00 -12.08
C ASN A 17 -3.49 -24.26 -10.60
N SER A 18 -4.47 -24.12 -9.69
CA SER A 18 -4.25 -24.39 -8.28
C SER A 18 -4.59 -25.85 -7.96
N SER A 19 -3.57 -26.65 -7.69
CA SER A 19 -3.75 -28.02 -7.21
C SER A 19 -3.26 -28.15 -5.77
N VAL A 20 -3.92 -28.98 -4.98
CA VAL A 20 -3.54 -29.26 -3.57
C VAL A 20 -2.16 -29.93 -3.46
N TYR A 21 -1.64 -30.42 -4.58
CA TYR A 21 -0.36 -31.12 -4.70
C TYR A 21 0.69 -30.30 -5.46
N ASP A 22 0.54 -28.98 -5.54
CA ASP A 22 1.52 -28.07 -6.16
C ASP A 22 2.78 -27.91 -5.29
N SER A 23 3.40 -29.05 -4.96
CA SER A 23 4.67 -29.15 -4.24
C SER A 23 5.87 -29.13 -5.19
N SER A 24 5.62 -29.17 -6.51
CA SER A 24 6.63 -29.08 -7.57
C SER A 24 6.91 -27.65 -8.02
N ALA A 25 6.17 -26.67 -7.53
CA ALA A 25 6.45 -25.26 -7.80
C ALA A 25 7.90 -24.95 -7.40
N PRO A 26 8.71 -24.36 -8.30
CA PRO A 26 10.04 -23.90 -7.93
C PRO A 26 9.92 -22.95 -6.75
N VAL A 27 10.67 -23.21 -5.68
CA VAL A 27 10.79 -22.27 -4.57
C VAL A 27 11.24 -20.92 -5.16
N PRO A 28 10.53 -19.81 -4.90
CA PRO A 28 10.95 -18.50 -5.37
C PRO A 28 12.40 -18.29 -4.96
N GLN A 29 13.28 -18.12 -5.94
CA GLN A 29 14.68 -17.87 -5.64
C GLN A 29 14.74 -16.57 -4.83
N PRO A 30 15.49 -16.53 -3.71
CA PRO A 30 15.72 -15.29 -3.00
C PRO A 30 16.39 -14.31 -3.97
N LEU A 31 15.61 -13.35 -4.47
CA LEU A 31 16.19 -12.26 -5.22
C LEU A 31 17.11 -11.51 -4.25
N PRO A 32 18.34 -11.17 -4.66
CA PRO A 32 19.16 -10.26 -3.85
C PRO A 32 18.33 -9.01 -3.59
N LEU A 33 18.32 -8.55 -2.33
CA LEU A 33 17.67 -7.31 -1.92
C LEU A 33 18.14 -6.19 -2.87
N SER A 34 17.29 -5.86 -3.85
CA SER A 34 17.67 -4.96 -4.92
C SER A 34 17.66 -3.54 -4.37
N ASN A 35 18.86 -3.04 -4.08
CA ASN A 35 19.19 -1.73 -3.54
C ASN A 35 18.47 -1.38 -2.22
N PRO A 36 19.17 -0.76 -1.25
CA PRO A 36 18.48 -0.17 -0.12
C PRO A 36 17.45 0.84 -0.65
N ILE A 37 16.22 0.77 -0.13
CA ILE A 37 15.21 1.77 -0.42
C ILE A 37 15.83 3.13 -0.06
N PRO A 38 15.94 4.08 -1.01
CA PRO A 38 16.54 5.37 -0.73
C PRO A 38 15.77 6.03 0.41
N SER A 39 16.52 6.59 1.36
CA SER A 39 15.95 7.32 2.50
C SER A 39 15.15 8.51 1.97
N LEU A 40 13.83 8.40 2.04
CA LEU A 40 12.93 9.46 1.65
C LEU A 40 12.91 10.52 2.76
N ILE A 41 13.79 11.51 2.66
CA ILE A 41 13.78 12.68 3.53
C ILE A 41 12.82 13.70 2.93
N LEU A 42 11.57 13.67 3.38
CA LEU A 42 10.58 14.69 3.03
C LEU A 42 10.75 15.91 3.95
N PRO A 43 10.85 17.13 3.40
CA PRO A 43 10.87 18.34 4.21
C PRO A 43 9.59 18.46 5.03
N SER A 44 9.73 18.72 6.34
CA SER A 44 8.60 18.82 7.28
C SER A 44 7.49 19.76 6.77
N LEU A 45 7.85 20.89 6.18
CA LEU A 45 6.89 21.86 5.64
C LEU A 45 6.06 21.33 4.46
N LYS A 46 6.62 20.45 3.63
CA LYS A 46 5.89 19.79 2.53
C LYS A 46 4.98 18.70 3.08
N PHE A 47 5.46 17.93 4.05
CA PHE A 47 4.69 16.88 4.71
C PHE A 47 3.45 17.45 5.41
N HIS A 48 3.63 18.52 6.19
CA HIS A 48 2.55 19.22 6.87
C HIS A 48 1.50 19.75 5.88
N LYS A 49 1.93 20.39 4.78
CA LYS A 49 1.01 20.87 3.73
C LYS A 49 0.17 19.74 3.13
N VAL A 50 0.77 18.58 2.88
CA VAL A 50 0.08 17.42 2.32
C VAL A 50 -0.95 16.87 3.30
N LEU A 51 -0.57 16.65 4.57
CA LEU A 51 -1.49 16.15 5.59
C LEU A 51 -2.64 17.14 5.87
N CYS A 52 -2.37 18.44 5.94
CA CYS A 52 -3.42 19.46 6.08
C CYS A 52 -4.37 19.52 4.87
N SER A 53 -3.91 19.13 3.67
CA SER A 53 -4.74 19.09 2.46
C SER A 53 -5.66 17.86 2.35
N LEU A 54 -5.52 16.88 3.27
CA LEU A 54 -6.33 15.66 3.25
C LEU A 54 -7.83 15.96 3.40
N LYS A 55 -8.64 15.25 2.60
CA LYS A 55 -10.10 15.33 2.64
C LYS A 55 -10.63 14.40 3.73
N THR A 56 -11.09 14.95 4.84
CA THR A 56 -11.57 14.20 6.02
C THR A 56 -12.89 13.48 5.80
N TYR A 57 -13.67 13.89 4.81
CA TYR A 57 -14.95 13.28 4.45
C TYR A 57 -14.82 12.02 3.57
N LYS A 58 -13.60 11.66 3.15
CA LYS A 58 -13.37 10.42 2.40
C LYS A 58 -13.35 9.21 3.32
N ALA A 59 -13.83 8.09 2.80
CA ALA A 59 -13.69 6.79 3.46
C ALA A 59 -12.21 6.42 3.65
N SER A 60 -11.92 5.71 4.73
CA SER A 60 -10.59 5.14 4.98
C SER A 60 -10.20 4.17 3.88
N GLY A 61 -8.88 4.03 3.67
CA GLY A 61 -8.34 3.00 2.79
C GLY A 61 -8.49 1.59 3.39
N PRO A 62 -7.92 0.56 2.72
CA PRO A 62 -7.91 -0.81 3.23
C PRO A 62 -7.13 -0.96 4.55
N ASP A 63 -6.32 0.04 4.92
CA ASP A 63 -5.63 0.19 6.19
C ASP A 63 -6.56 0.61 7.35
N GLY A 64 -7.78 1.08 7.06
CA GLY A 64 -8.77 1.50 8.05
C GLY A 64 -8.49 2.86 8.70
N ILE A 65 -7.37 3.52 8.37
CA ILE A 65 -6.96 4.77 9.01
C ILE A 65 -7.72 5.96 8.39
N PRO A 66 -8.52 6.72 9.16
CA PRO A 66 -9.27 7.83 8.62
C PRO A 66 -8.38 9.07 8.44
N ALA A 67 -8.62 9.84 7.38
CA ALA A 67 -7.85 11.06 7.09
C ALA A 67 -7.89 12.12 8.20
N ARG A 68 -8.93 12.12 9.05
CA ARG A 68 -9.01 13.00 10.24
C ARG A 68 -7.92 12.70 11.26
N PHE A 69 -7.57 11.42 11.42
CA PHE A 69 -6.56 10.98 12.38
C PHE A 69 -5.18 11.50 11.95
N LEU A 70 -4.84 11.35 10.67
CA LEU A 70 -3.57 11.85 10.13
C LEU A 70 -3.42 13.38 10.23
N LYS A 71 -4.53 14.12 10.26
CA LYS A 71 -4.53 15.58 10.47
C LYS A 71 -4.33 15.97 11.93
N GLU A 72 -4.93 15.22 12.84
CA GLU A 72 -4.83 15.46 14.28
C GLU A 72 -3.41 15.20 14.78
N PHE A 73 -2.75 14.16 14.26
CA PHE A 73 -1.38 13.79 14.61
C PHE A 73 -0.33 14.34 13.64
N VAL A 74 -0.64 15.42 12.90
CA VAL A 74 0.29 15.98 11.89
C VAL A 74 1.62 16.41 12.50
N ASP A 75 1.58 16.95 13.71
CA ASP A 75 2.76 17.46 14.42
C ASP A 75 3.67 16.32 14.94
N GLU A 76 3.08 15.18 15.26
CA GLU A 76 3.82 13.98 15.70
C GLU A 76 4.34 13.15 14.51
N LEU A 77 3.59 13.14 13.40
CA LEU A 77 3.95 12.43 12.17
C LEU A 77 4.97 13.20 11.34
N ALA A 78 4.95 14.54 11.40
CA ALA A 78 5.92 15.35 10.72
C ALA A 78 7.30 15.08 11.36
N PRO A 79 8.31 14.70 10.55
CA PRO A 79 9.64 14.55 11.07
C PRO A 79 10.07 15.86 11.74
N ILE A 80 10.42 15.80 13.03
CA ILE A 80 11.16 16.86 13.73
C ILE A 80 12.61 16.83 13.23
N PHE A 81 12.82 16.92 11.92
CA PHE A 81 14.13 17.30 11.39
C PHE A 81 14.15 18.83 11.44
N LEU A 82 14.39 19.34 12.66
CA LEU A 82 15.03 20.64 12.86
C LEU A 82 16.43 20.52 12.26
N LEU A 83 16.58 20.90 10.99
CA LEU A 83 17.86 21.15 10.34
C LEU A 83 17.79 22.54 9.72
#